data_AF-A0A1A8CLX2-F1
#
_entry.id   AF-A0A1A8CLX2-F1
#
_cell.length_a   1.000
_cell.length_b   1.000
_cell.length_c   1.000
_cell.angle_alpha   90.00
_cell.angle_beta   90.00
_cell.angle_gamma   90.00
#
_symmetry.space_group_name_H-M   'P 1'
#
loop_
_entity.id
_entity.type
_entity.pdbx_description
1 polymer ?
#
loop_
_entity_poly.entity_id
_entity_poly.type
_entity_poly.pdbx_seq_one_letter_code
_entity_poly.pdbx_strand_id
1 'polypeptide(L)'
;TSPADGRILHFGRVKNSEVEQVKGVTYSLENFLGPQMSCSDGKTLQSGPQVSDQTVSSTSSFRDHLMSSPASDLFHVVVYLAPGDYHCFHSPTDWKVGLRRHFPGSLMSVNPGVARWVKELFCLNERVVLSGQWQHGFFSLTAVGATNVGSIRVYFDQELQTNTPRYRKGSFYDHSYVSLGDQVKRPEGEEGMESLDRGVVLQKGQPVGEFNLGSTIVLLFEAPKNFTFCLQPGQRIRVGEGLGSL
;
A
#
# COMPACT_ATOMS: atom_id res chain seq x y z
N THR A 1 -4.43 8.58 -11.44
CA THR A 1 -5.26 9.75 -11.01
C THR A 1 -5.39 9.74 -9.51
N SER A 2 -5.95 10.78 -8.91
CA SER A 2 -6.18 10.81 -7.46
C SER A 2 -7.14 9.70 -7.06
N PRO A 3 -6.82 8.92 -6.00
CA PRO A 3 -7.71 7.87 -5.50
C PRO A 3 -8.82 8.43 -4.60
N ALA A 4 -8.69 9.67 -4.10
CA ALA A 4 -9.60 10.25 -3.11
C ALA A 4 -9.74 11.76 -3.29
N ASP A 5 -10.74 12.35 -2.66
CA ASP A 5 -10.80 13.78 -2.42
C ASP A 5 -9.89 14.11 -1.23
N GLY A 6 -9.16 15.21 -1.30
CA GLY A 6 -8.35 15.61 -0.15
C GLY A 6 -7.30 16.65 -0.48
N ARG A 7 -6.21 16.60 0.29
CA ARG A 7 -5.07 17.51 0.18
C ARG A 7 -3.78 16.74 0.02
N ILE A 8 -2.98 17.12 -0.97
CA ILE A 8 -1.62 16.59 -1.17
C ILE A 8 -0.74 17.03 0.00
N LEU A 9 -0.22 16.07 0.77
CA LEU A 9 0.75 16.33 1.84
C LEU A 9 2.17 16.31 1.31
N HIS A 10 2.49 15.27 0.54
CA HIS A 10 3.79 15.06 -0.05
C HIS A 10 3.68 14.19 -1.31
N PHE A 11 4.61 14.35 -2.23
CA PHE A 11 4.79 13.49 -3.39
C PHE A 11 6.23 13.58 -3.86
N GLY A 12 6.73 12.55 -4.54
CA GLY A 12 8.08 12.57 -5.06
C GLY A 12 8.61 11.21 -5.44
N ARG A 13 9.91 11.16 -5.74
CA ARG A 13 10.67 9.93 -5.92
C ARG A 13 11.11 9.41 -4.55
N VAL A 14 10.96 8.11 -4.33
CA VAL A 14 11.44 7.42 -3.13
C VAL A 14 12.96 7.32 -3.21
N LYS A 15 13.68 7.89 -2.23
CA LYS A 15 15.14 7.86 -2.16
C LYS A 15 15.57 7.08 -0.93
N ASN A 16 16.66 6.31 -1.04
CA ASN A 16 17.24 5.54 0.08
C ASN A 16 16.25 4.59 0.79
N SER A 17 15.23 4.07 0.08
CA SER A 17 14.12 3.30 0.68
C SER A 17 13.37 4.05 1.80
N GLU A 18 13.37 5.37 1.76
CA GLU A 18 12.60 6.24 2.65
C GLU A 18 11.54 7.02 1.89
N VAL A 19 10.38 7.18 2.52
CA VAL A 19 9.25 7.96 2.02
C VAL A 19 9.07 9.19 2.91
N GLU A 20 8.94 10.36 2.30
CA GLU A 20 8.70 11.60 3.05
C GLU A 20 7.22 11.73 3.42
N GLN A 21 6.94 11.85 4.71
CA GLN A 21 5.62 12.05 5.29
C GLN A 21 5.17 13.50 5.07
N VAL A 22 5.88 14.45 5.69
CA VAL A 22 5.64 15.90 5.61
C VAL A 22 6.92 16.66 5.99
N LYS A 23 7.38 17.60 5.16
CA LYS A 23 8.43 18.60 5.49
C LYS A 23 9.69 17.98 6.12
N GLY A 24 10.26 16.97 5.47
CA GLY A 24 11.51 16.32 5.87
C GLY A 24 11.38 15.25 6.96
N VAL A 25 10.18 14.99 7.48
CA VAL A 25 9.93 13.79 8.30
C VAL A 25 9.76 12.60 7.38
N THR A 26 10.64 11.60 7.48
CA THR A 26 10.61 10.38 6.66
C THR A 26 10.22 9.14 7.48
N TYR A 27 9.89 8.07 6.76
CA TYR A 27 9.73 6.73 7.32
C TYR A 27 10.26 5.68 6.35
N SER A 28 10.68 4.52 6.90
CA SER A 28 11.22 3.42 6.11
C SER A 28 10.12 2.75 5.26
N LEU A 29 10.42 2.52 3.98
CA LEU A 29 9.57 1.79 3.06
C LEU A 29 9.37 0.33 3.52
N GLU A 30 10.40 -0.28 4.09
CA GLU A 30 10.35 -1.63 4.66
C GLU A 30 9.44 -1.67 5.89
N ASN A 31 9.55 -0.70 6.80
CA ASN A 31 8.64 -0.62 7.95
C ASN A 31 7.20 -0.41 7.51
N PHE A 32 6.99 0.35 6.43
CA PHE A 32 5.66 0.69 5.93
C PHE A 32 4.98 -0.46 5.19
N LEU A 33 5.66 -1.10 4.24
CA LEU A 33 5.14 -2.22 3.44
C LEU A 33 5.31 -3.58 4.13
N GLY A 34 6.19 -3.66 5.12
CA GLY A 34 6.61 -4.89 5.79
C GLY A 34 7.58 -5.73 4.96
N PRO A 35 8.07 -6.84 5.52
CA PRO A 35 9.05 -7.69 4.85
C PRO A 35 8.48 -8.26 3.55
N GLN A 36 9.26 -8.21 2.47
CA GLN A 36 8.90 -8.93 1.25
C GLN A 36 9.24 -10.39 1.44
N MET A 37 8.26 -11.28 1.23
CA MET A 37 8.59 -12.70 1.12
C MET A 37 9.25 -12.89 -0.23
N SER A 38 10.57 -13.12 -0.26
CA SER A 38 11.16 -13.80 -1.39
C SER A 38 10.48 -15.16 -1.48
N CYS A 39 9.83 -15.48 -2.59
CA CYS A 39 9.37 -16.85 -2.86
C CYS A 39 10.59 -17.76 -3.03
N SER A 40 11.17 -18.15 -1.90
CA SER A 40 12.20 -19.15 -1.73
C SER A 40 11.78 -19.98 -0.52
N ASP A 41 11.07 -21.07 -0.81
CA ASP A 41 10.70 -22.16 0.09
C ASP A 41 9.78 -21.85 1.28
N GLY A 42 8.59 -22.47 1.23
CA GLY A 42 7.66 -22.53 2.33
C GLY A 42 8.25 -23.26 3.53
N LYS A 43 8.76 -22.51 4.51
CA LYS A 43 8.87 -22.93 5.91
C LYS A 43 8.47 -21.79 6.82
N THR A 44 7.37 -22.02 7.54
CA THR A 44 6.92 -21.25 8.70
C THR A 44 8.08 -21.03 9.67
N LEU A 45 8.51 -19.78 9.86
CA LEU A 45 9.50 -19.41 10.88
C LEU A 45 8.80 -18.61 11.98
N GLN A 46 8.59 -19.28 13.11
CA GLN A 46 8.49 -18.64 14.41
C GLN A 46 9.87 -18.08 14.74
N SER A 47 10.04 -16.77 14.76
CA SER A 47 11.32 -16.13 15.06
C SER A 47 11.49 -15.93 16.57
N GLY A 48 12.33 -16.78 17.17
CA GLY A 48 13.12 -16.47 18.37
C GLY A 48 14.51 -15.95 17.97
N PRO A 49 15.28 -15.35 18.89
CA PRO A 49 16.53 -14.68 18.55
C PRO A 49 17.68 -15.69 18.40
N GLN A 50 18.29 -15.76 17.22
CA GLN A 50 19.57 -16.41 16.99
C GLN A 50 20.53 -15.39 16.37
N VAL A 51 21.66 -15.21 17.03
CA VAL A 51 22.79 -14.38 16.62
C VAL A 51 23.70 -15.23 15.73
N SER A 52 23.97 -14.77 14.51
CA SER A 52 25.14 -15.20 13.75
C SER A 52 25.67 -14.08 12.87
N ASP A 53 26.99 -13.99 12.88
CA ASP A 53 27.82 -12.91 12.35
C ASP A 53 28.34 -13.25 10.94
N GLN A 54 28.63 -12.19 10.17
CA GLN A 54 29.40 -12.12 8.92
C GLN A 54 28.84 -12.72 7.61
N THR A 55 28.62 -11.85 6.60
CA THR A 55 29.40 -11.81 5.33
C THR A 55 28.91 -10.67 4.44
N VAL A 56 29.85 -9.96 3.80
CA VAL A 56 29.62 -8.79 2.94
C VAL A 56 28.90 -9.24 1.66
N SER A 57 27.57 -9.12 1.67
CA SER A 57 26.70 -9.30 0.51
C SER A 57 26.37 -7.92 -0.05
N SER A 58 26.47 -7.73 -1.37
CA SER A 58 26.02 -6.49 -2.03
C SER A 58 24.57 -6.23 -1.65
N THR A 59 24.34 -5.35 -0.68
CA THR A 59 23.02 -5.13 -0.08
C THR A 59 22.12 -4.44 -1.11
N SER A 60 21.39 -5.23 -1.91
CA SER A 60 20.26 -4.72 -2.66
C SER A 60 19.31 -4.05 -1.67
N SER A 61 18.96 -2.80 -1.93
CA SER A 61 18.07 -2.05 -1.05
C SER A 61 16.66 -2.67 -1.08
N PHE A 62 15.85 -2.44 -0.05
CA PHE A 62 14.46 -2.93 -0.04
C PHE A 62 13.68 -2.48 -1.29
N ARG A 63 13.93 -1.26 -1.73
CA ARG A 63 13.41 -0.72 -3.00
C ARG A 63 13.76 -1.58 -4.21
N ASP A 64 15.00 -2.08 -4.31
CA ASP A 64 15.44 -2.87 -5.47
C ASP A 64 14.65 -4.20 -5.57
N HIS A 65 14.20 -4.74 -4.45
CA HIS A 65 13.35 -5.94 -4.42
C HIS A 65 11.91 -5.68 -4.88
N LEU A 66 11.45 -4.43 -4.87
CA LEU A 66 10.12 -4.06 -5.37
C LEU A 66 10.12 -3.76 -6.87
N MET A 67 11.26 -3.30 -7.41
CA MET A 67 11.33 -2.82 -8.78
C MET A 67 11.33 -3.95 -9.80
N SER A 68 10.50 -3.81 -10.83
CA SER A 68 10.40 -4.78 -11.93
C SER A 68 11.40 -4.47 -13.05
N SER A 69 11.81 -3.21 -13.19
CA SER A 69 12.73 -2.76 -14.26
C SER A 69 13.75 -1.73 -13.78
N PRO A 70 15.04 -1.84 -14.20
CA PRO A 70 16.06 -0.83 -13.90
C PRO A 70 15.84 0.51 -14.63
N ALA A 71 14.98 0.53 -15.66
CA ALA A 71 14.61 1.74 -16.39
C ALA A 71 13.55 2.59 -15.65
N SER A 72 12.92 2.03 -14.63
CA SER A 72 11.91 2.68 -13.82
C SER A 72 12.50 3.33 -12.56
N ASP A 73 11.66 4.05 -11.84
CA ASP A 73 11.91 4.63 -10.54
C ASP A 73 10.66 4.42 -9.66
N LEU A 74 10.81 4.45 -8.33
CA LEU A 74 9.71 4.31 -7.39
C LEU A 74 9.25 5.71 -6.96
N PHE A 75 7.95 5.95 -7.09
CA PHE A 75 7.30 7.22 -6.77
C PHE A 75 6.28 7.03 -5.66
N HIS A 76 5.96 8.12 -4.97
CA HIS A 76 4.94 8.10 -3.94
C HIS A 76 4.09 9.37 -3.94
N VAL A 77 2.87 9.25 -3.42
CA VAL A 77 1.95 10.37 -3.16
C VAL A 77 1.24 10.13 -1.84
N VAL A 78 1.17 11.15 -1.00
CA VAL A 78 0.46 11.14 0.28
C VAL A 78 -0.72 12.10 0.19
N VAL A 79 -1.93 11.56 0.28
CA VAL A 79 -3.19 12.31 0.24
C VAL A 79 -3.84 12.26 1.61
N TYR A 80 -4.06 13.42 2.22
CA TYR A 80 -4.81 13.57 3.46
C TYR A 80 -6.28 13.87 3.17
N LEU A 81 -7.17 13.11 3.77
CA LEU A 81 -8.60 13.28 3.71
C LEU A 81 -9.04 13.95 5.03
N ALA A 82 -9.44 15.21 4.99
CA ALA A 82 -9.95 15.91 6.16
C ALA A 82 -11.35 15.38 6.54
N PRO A 83 -11.82 15.57 7.80
CA PRO A 83 -13.13 15.06 8.23
C PRO A 83 -14.32 15.49 7.36
N GLY A 84 -14.24 16.63 6.66
CA GLY A 84 -15.29 17.12 5.77
C GLY A 84 -15.14 16.69 4.29
N ASP A 85 -14.11 15.92 3.94
CA ASP A 85 -13.89 15.43 2.58
C ASP A 85 -14.70 14.13 2.32
N TYR A 86 -14.75 13.70 1.06
CA TYR A 86 -15.32 12.40 0.69
C TYR A 86 -14.36 11.27 1.09
N HIS A 87 -14.83 10.33 1.91
CA HIS A 87 -13.99 9.29 2.55
C HIS A 87 -13.98 7.94 1.85
N CYS A 88 -14.53 7.83 0.64
CA CYS A 88 -14.25 6.67 -0.20
C CYS A 88 -12.96 6.88 -0.99
N PHE A 89 -12.27 5.78 -1.26
CA PHE A 89 -11.10 5.76 -2.12
C PHE A 89 -11.30 4.76 -3.26
N HIS A 90 -10.70 5.12 -4.39
CA HIS A 90 -10.91 4.51 -5.69
C HIS A 90 -9.59 4.09 -6.29
N SER A 91 -9.67 3.20 -7.27
CA SER A 91 -8.50 2.75 -8.00
C SER A 91 -7.95 3.90 -8.86
N PRO A 92 -6.69 4.31 -8.69
CA PRO A 92 -6.11 5.44 -9.42
C PRO A 92 -5.68 5.08 -10.85
N THR A 93 -5.59 3.78 -11.16
CA THR A 93 -5.16 3.22 -12.44
C THR A 93 -5.80 1.85 -12.64
N ASP A 94 -5.64 1.26 -13.81
CA ASP A 94 -5.84 -0.17 -13.98
C ASP A 94 -4.66 -0.91 -13.35
N TRP A 95 -4.95 -1.88 -12.49
CA TRP A 95 -3.94 -2.68 -11.81
C TRP A 95 -4.57 -3.95 -11.24
N LYS A 96 -3.70 -4.86 -10.80
CA LYS A 96 -4.08 -6.15 -10.27
C LYS A 96 -3.49 -6.34 -8.89
N VAL A 97 -4.37 -6.44 -7.89
CA VAL A 97 -4.00 -6.63 -6.48
C VAL A 97 -3.70 -8.11 -6.25
N GLY A 98 -2.53 -8.40 -5.70
CA GLY A 98 -2.11 -9.76 -5.36
C GLY A 98 -2.06 -10.04 -3.86
N LEU A 99 -1.80 -9.01 -3.04
CA LEU A 99 -1.61 -9.16 -1.61
C LEU A 99 -2.31 -8.04 -0.85
N ARG A 100 -3.01 -8.39 0.23
CA ARG A 100 -3.34 -7.47 1.29
C ARG A 100 -2.54 -7.79 2.54
N ARG A 101 -1.83 -6.80 3.06
CA ARG A 101 -1.22 -6.84 4.38
C ARG A 101 -1.90 -5.85 5.32
N HIS A 102 -2.46 -6.35 6.41
CA HIS A 102 -3.03 -5.53 7.48
C HIS A 102 -2.01 -5.36 8.60
N PHE A 103 -1.75 -4.12 8.99
CA PHE A 103 -0.92 -3.76 10.13
C PHE A 103 -1.81 -3.15 11.22
N PRO A 104 -2.07 -3.87 12.31
CA PRO A 104 -2.73 -3.30 13.47
C PRO A 104 -1.82 -2.27 14.13
N GLY A 105 -2.39 -1.14 14.51
CA GLY A 105 -1.63 -0.02 15.05
C GLY A 105 -2.46 0.89 15.94
N SER A 106 -1.93 2.06 16.20
CA SER A 106 -2.67 3.14 16.87
C SER A 106 -3.57 3.89 15.89
N LEU A 107 -4.39 4.81 16.40
CA LEU A 107 -5.24 5.67 15.59
C LEU A 107 -4.95 7.13 15.95
N MET A 108 -3.68 7.50 15.83
CA MET A 108 -3.24 8.88 16.08
C MET A 108 -3.73 9.80 14.96
N SER A 109 -3.86 11.09 15.27
CA SER A 109 -4.32 12.07 14.28
C SER A 109 -3.30 12.23 13.16
N VAL A 110 -3.78 12.11 11.92
CA VAL A 110 -3.01 12.33 10.69
C VAL A 110 -3.10 13.76 10.17
N ASN A 111 -3.69 14.68 10.95
CA ASN A 111 -3.73 16.09 10.59
C ASN A 111 -2.29 16.60 10.30
N PRO A 112 -2.09 17.42 9.25
CA PRO A 112 -0.78 17.93 8.86
C PRO A 112 0.03 18.60 9.97
N GLY A 113 -0.62 19.18 10.98
CA GLY A 113 0.05 19.72 12.16
C GLY A 113 0.73 18.63 12.99
N VAL A 114 0.03 17.52 13.26
CA VAL A 114 0.53 16.39 14.07
C VAL A 114 1.53 15.54 13.29
N ALA A 115 1.27 15.30 12.00
CA ALA A 115 2.15 14.55 11.11
C ALA A 115 3.54 15.19 10.92
N ARG A 116 3.75 16.44 11.32
CA ARG A 116 5.09 17.07 11.33
C ARG A 116 5.92 16.70 12.56
N TRP A 117 5.28 16.26 13.64
CA TRP A 117 5.97 16.02 14.92
C TRP A 117 6.17 14.54 15.21
N VAL A 118 5.25 13.70 14.75
CA VAL A 118 5.31 12.25 14.98
C VAL A 118 6.06 11.59 13.83
N LYS A 119 7.30 11.18 14.09
CA LYS A 119 8.07 10.34 13.18
C LYS A 119 7.37 9.00 12.97
N GLU A 120 7.42 8.50 11.74
CA GLU A 120 6.81 7.23 11.35
C GLU A 120 5.31 7.10 11.70
N LEU A 121 4.58 8.22 11.75
CA LEU A 121 3.16 8.26 12.13
C LEU A 121 2.34 7.22 11.34
N PHE A 122 2.58 7.13 10.02
CA PHE A 122 1.85 6.20 9.17
C PHE A 122 2.23 4.73 9.43
N CYS A 123 3.45 4.45 9.90
CA CYS A 123 3.85 3.10 10.31
C CYS A 123 3.30 2.71 11.69
N LEU A 124 3.10 3.69 12.57
CA LEU A 124 2.55 3.51 13.91
C LEU A 124 1.03 3.34 13.89
N ASN A 125 0.36 3.96 12.92
CA ASN A 125 -1.08 3.84 12.78
C ASN A 125 -1.50 2.51 12.15
N GLU A 126 -2.71 2.08 12.49
CA GLU A 126 -3.36 0.96 11.81
C GLU A 126 -3.50 1.29 10.32
N ARG A 127 -3.09 0.35 9.47
CA ARG A 127 -3.13 0.52 8.01
C ARG A 127 -3.36 -0.79 7.28
N VAL A 128 -3.92 -0.67 6.09
CA VAL A 128 -4.15 -1.77 5.15
C VAL A 128 -3.41 -1.45 3.87
N VAL A 129 -2.42 -2.29 3.55
CA VAL A 129 -1.59 -2.18 2.36
C VAL A 129 -2.11 -3.16 1.32
N LEU A 130 -2.56 -2.65 0.18
CA LEU A 130 -2.87 -3.44 -1.01
C LEU A 130 -1.68 -3.34 -1.96
N SER A 131 -1.07 -4.47 -2.31
CA SER A 131 0.10 -4.55 -3.18
C SER A 131 -0.18 -5.42 -4.40
N GLY A 132 0.37 -5.02 -5.54
CA GLY A 132 0.08 -5.64 -6.82
C GLY A 132 0.94 -5.08 -7.95
N GLN A 133 0.41 -5.21 -9.17
CA GLN A 133 1.10 -4.81 -10.39
C GLN A 133 0.19 -3.91 -11.24
N TRP A 134 0.76 -2.83 -11.77
CA TRP A 134 0.14 -1.99 -12.80
C TRP A 134 1.00 -2.01 -14.07
N GLN A 135 0.63 -1.24 -15.10
CA GLN A 135 1.30 -1.30 -16.41
C GLN A 135 2.82 -1.04 -16.39
N HIS A 136 3.36 -0.44 -15.32
CA HIS A 136 4.79 -0.14 -15.19
C HIS A 136 5.52 -0.93 -14.09
N GLY A 137 4.88 -1.95 -13.51
CA GLY A 137 5.48 -2.81 -12.49
C GLY A 137 4.78 -2.67 -11.15
N PHE A 138 5.54 -2.49 -10.07
CA PHE A 138 4.99 -2.50 -8.71
C PHE A 138 3.98 -1.37 -8.49
N PHE A 139 2.85 -1.69 -7.84
CA PHE A 139 1.86 -0.74 -7.37
C PHE A 139 1.37 -1.09 -5.97
N SER A 140 1.23 -0.08 -5.13
CA SER A 140 0.64 -0.20 -3.80
C SER A 140 -0.27 0.99 -3.49
N LEU A 141 -1.44 0.67 -2.94
CA LEU A 141 -2.39 1.60 -2.35
C LEU A 141 -2.54 1.24 -0.89
N THR A 142 -2.17 2.16 0.00
CA THR A 142 -2.27 1.97 1.44
C THR A 142 -3.29 2.92 2.05
N ALA A 143 -4.27 2.33 2.74
CA ALA A 143 -5.23 3.04 3.56
C ALA A 143 -4.72 3.12 5.00
N VAL A 144 -4.51 4.34 5.51
CA VAL A 144 -4.00 4.59 6.86
C VAL A 144 -5.13 5.18 7.71
N GLY A 145 -5.48 4.48 8.79
CA GLY A 145 -6.47 4.91 9.75
C GLY A 145 -5.94 6.06 10.62
N ALA A 146 -6.86 6.76 11.27
CA ALA A 146 -6.54 7.83 12.21
C ALA A 146 -7.61 7.92 13.32
N THR A 147 -7.53 8.97 14.14
CA THR A 147 -8.48 9.20 15.22
C THR A 147 -9.90 9.33 14.68
N ASN A 148 -10.85 8.59 15.27
CA ASN A 148 -12.27 8.57 14.92
C ASN A 148 -12.61 8.02 13.52
N VAL A 149 -11.66 7.39 12.84
CA VAL A 149 -11.87 6.78 11.52
C VAL A 149 -12.70 5.49 11.58
N GLY A 150 -12.99 4.98 12.78
CA GLY A 150 -13.64 3.70 12.99
C GLY A 150 -12.84 2.59 12.32
N SER A 151 -13.39 1.97 11.27
CA SER A 151 -12.75 0.87 10.54
C SER A 151 -12.46 1.26 9.09
N ILE A 152 -11.33 0.78 8.57
CA ILE A 152 -11.00 0.77 7.14
C ILE A 152 -11.75 -0.40 6.50
N ARG A 153 -12.53 -0.12 5.46
CA ARG A 153 -13.25 -1.13 4.68
C ARG A 153 -12.65 -1.24 3.28
N VAL A 154 -12.44 -2.46 2.81
CA VAL A 154 -12.04 -2.76 1.43
C VAL A 154 -13.15 -3.61 0.83
N TYR A 155 -13.83 -3.11 -0.21
CA TYR A 155 -15.13 -3.64 -0.62
C TYR A 155 -15.10 -5.07 -1.14
N PHE A 156 -13.99 -5.48 -1.76
CA PHE A 156 -13.81 -6.84 -2.26
C PHE A 156 -13.21 -7.81 -1.23
N ASP A 157 -12.82 -7.33 -0.05
CA ASP A 157 -12.25 -8.17 1.02
C ASP A 157 -13.20 -8.18 2.22
N GLN A 158 -14.07 -9.19 2.25
CA GLN A 158 -15.04 -9.38 3.33
C GLN A 158 -14.41 -9.94 4.62
N GLU A 159 -13.21 -10.49 4.55
CA GLU A 159 -12.51 -11.07 5.70
C GLU A 159 -11.75 -10.02 6.51
N LEU A 160 -11.40 -8.90 5.87
CA LEU A 160 -10.71 -7.80 6.52
C LEU A 160 -11.57 -7.17 7.62
N GLN A 161 -11.07 -7.28 8.85
CA GLN A 161 -11.59 -6.55 10.00
C GLN A 161 -10.49 -5.62 10.52
N THR A 162 -10.81 -4.35 10.70
CA THR A 162 -9.89 -3.35 11.25
C THR A 162 -10.49 -2.72 12.50
N ASN A 163 -9.65 -2.11 13.33
CA ASN A 163 -10.03 -1.53 14.62
C ASN A 163 -10.72 -2.57 15.54
N THR A 164 -10.15 -3.78 15.61
CA THR A 164 -10.62 -4.87 16.46
C THR A 164 -9.55 -5.27 17.48
N PRO A 165 -9.91 -5.53 18.75
CA PRO A 165 -8.95 -5.93 19.80
C PRO A 165 -8.32 -7.30 19.54
N ARG A 166 -8.80 -8.05 18.55
CA ARG A 166 -8.27 -9.37 18.16
C ARG A 166 -6.81 -9.31 17.71
N TYR A 167 -6.37 -8.18 17.17
CA TYR A 167 -5.05 -8.07 16.58
C TYR A 167 -4.04 -7.40 17.50
N ARG A 168 -2.82 -7.91 17.49
CA ARG A 168 -1.71 -7.41 18.31
C ARG A 168 -1.01 -6.25 17.60
N LYS A 169 -0.83 -5.11 18.28
CA LYS A 169 -0.03 -4.01 17.72
C LYS A 169 1.41 -4.47 17.46
N GLY A 170 1.97 -4.07 16.32
CA GLY A 170 3.33 -4.45 15.89
C GLY A 170 3.43 -5.79 15.18
N SER A 171 2.33 -6.50 14.92
CA SER A 171 2.29 -7.63 13.98
C SER A 171 1.77 -7.18 12.61
N PHE A 172 1.70 -8.13 11.66
CA PHE A 172 1.00 -7.94 10.40
C PHE A 172 0.29 -9.24 9.98
N TYR A 173 -0.73 -9.11 9.13
CA TYR A 173 -1.57 -10.23 8.68
C TYR A 173 -1.77 -10.17 7.17
N ASP A 174 -1.22 -11.18 6.49
CA ASP A 174 -1.28 -11.30 5.04
C ASP A 174 -2.51 -12.08 4.59
N HIS A 175 -3.09 -11.66 3.48
CA HIS A 175 -4.04 -12.42 2.70
C HIS A 175 -3.65 -12.31 1.23
N SER A 176 -3.35 -13.47 0.63
CA SER A 176 -2.99 -13.57 -0.78
C SER A 176 -4.26 -13.71 -1.60
N TYR A 177 -4.42 -12.84 -2.59
CA TYR A 177 -5.46 -12.97 -3.62
C TYR A 177 -5.01 -13.88 -4.79
N VAL A 178 -3.86 -14.55 -4.66
CA VAL A 178 -3.19 -15.30 -5.75
C VAL A 178 -3.16 -16.82 -5.49
N SER A 179 -3.44 -17.29 -4.27
CA SER A 179 -3.38 -18.72 -3.87
C SER A 179 -4.77 -19.26 -3.57
N LEU A 180 -5.15 -20.53 -3.81
CA LEU A 180 -4.63 -21.69 -4.53
C LEU A 180 -5.90 -22.53 -4.77
N GLY A 181 -6.18 -22.96 -6.01
CA GLY A 181 -7.43 -23.63 -6.43
C GLY A 181 -8.37 -24.05 -5.30
N ASP A 182 -9.47 -23.32 -5.14
CA ASP A 182 -10.62 -23.85 -4.43
C ASP A 182 -10.82 -25.27 -4.95
N GLN A 183 -10.89 -26.22 -4.02
CA GLN A 183 -11.31 -27.58 -4.30
C GLN A 183 -12.81 -27.56 -4.69
N VAL A 184 -13.16 -26.87 -5.77
CA VAL A 184 -14.32 -27.21 -6.56
C VAL A 184 -13.93 -28.50 -7.24
N LYS A 185 -14.44 -29.62 -6.73
CA LYS A 185 -14.53 -30.86 -7.50
C LYS A 185 -15.10 -30.49 -8.87
N ARG A 186 -14.25 -30.39 -9.90
CA ARG A 186 -14.71 -30.28 -11.28
C ARG A 186 -15.30 -31.64 -11.65
N PRO A 187 -16.46 -31.69 -12.31
CA PRO A 187 -16.87 -32.88 -13.03
C PRO A 187 -15.80 -33.19 -14.09
N GLU A 188 -15.45 -34.46 -14.23
CA GLU A 188 -14.48 -34.93 -15.22
C GLU A 188 -14.97 -34.55 -16.64
N GLY A 189 -14.18 -33.79 -17.42
CA GLY A 189 -14.40 -33.74 -18.88
C GLY A 189 -14.13 -32.46 -19.67
N GLU A 190 -13.74 -31.32 -19.10
CA GLU A 190 -13.52 -30.10 -19.91
C GLU A 190 -12.08 -29.56 -19.78
N GLU A 191 -11.25 -29.89 -20.77
CA GLU A 191 -9.94 -29.26 -21.01
C GLU A 191 -10.16 -27.89 -21.67
N GLY A 192 -10.25 -26.85 -20.84
CA GLY A 192 -10.27 -25.45 -21.27
C GLY A 192 -9.06 -24.71 -20.72
N MET A 193 -8.31 -24.05 -21.62
CA MET A 193 -7.13 -23.22 -21.38
C MET A 193 -7.19 -22.44 -20.05
N GLU A 194 -6.27 -22.74 -19.14
CA GLU A 194 -6.17 -22.06 -17.84
C GLU A 194 -5.91 -20.56 -18.03
N SER A 195 -6.87 -19.71 -17.68
CA SER A 195 -6.62 -18.27 -17.57
C SER A 195 -5.68 -18.01 -16.39
N LEU A 196 -4.42 -17.75 -16.72
CA LEU A 196 -3.28 -17.44 -15.83
C LEU A 196 -3.43 -16.11 -15.06
N ASP A 197 -4.65 -15.58 -14.90
CA ASP A 197 -4.91 -14.22 -14.42
C ASP A 197 -5.39 -14.21 -12.95
N ARG A 198 -4.53 -14.68 -12.02
CA ARG A 198 -4.84 -14.76 -10.58
C ARG A 198 -4.63 -13.43 -9.82
N GLY A 199 -5.64 -12.92 -9.11
CA GLY A 199 -5.61 -11.66 -8.34
C GLY A 199 -6.90 -10.85 -8.52
N VAL A 200 -7.07 -9.75 -7.77
CA VAL A 200 -8.23 -8.85 -7.92
C VAL A 200 -7.90 -7.75 -8.93
N VAL A 201 -8.58 -7.76 -10.07
CA VAL A 201 -8.43 -6.71 -11.10
C VAL A 201 -9.27 -5.50 -10.72
N LEU A 202 -8.62 -4.33 -10.66
CA LEU A 202 -9.27 -3.05 -10.38
C LEU A 202 -9.10 -2.12 -11.57
N GLN A 203 -10.21 -1.61 -12.09
CA GLN A 203 -10.24 -0.63 -13.17
C GLN A 203 -10.09 0.78 -12.60
N LYS A 204 -9.45 1.68 -13.34
CA LYS A 204 -9.32 3.08 -12.99
C LYS A 204 -10.68 3.71 -12.67
N GLY A 205 -10.78 4.36 -11.53
CA GLY A 205 -12.01 4.99 -11.01
C GLY A 205 -12.94 4.04 -10.25
N GLN A 206 -12.71 2.73 -10.29
CA GLN A 206 -13.50 1.75 -9.55
C GLN A 206 -13.40 2.02 -8.03
N PRO A 207 -14.52 2.01 -7.28
CA PRO A 207 -14.49 2.10 -5.82
C PRO A 207 -13.72 0.92 -5.21
N VAL A 208 -12.81 1.22 -4.28
CA VAL A 208 -11.95 0.22 -3.62
C VAL A 208 -12.35 0.04 -2.17
N GLY A 209 -12.64 1.13 -1.47
CA GLY A 209 -12.97 1.09 -0.06
C GLY A 209 -13.34 2.44 0.51
N GLU A 210 -13.49 2.49 1.82
CA GLU A 210 -13.86 3.69 2.55
C GLU A 210 -13.29 3.74 3.96
N PHE A 211 -13.29 4.96 4.49
CA PHE A 211 -13.04 5.31 5.87
C PHE A 211 -14.32 5.89 6.49
N ASN A 212 -14.46 5.86 7.81
CA ASN A 212 -15.58 6.59 8.45
C ASN A 212 -15.28 8.09 8.67
N LEU A 213 -14.00 8.47 8.81
CA LEU A 213 -13.60 9.87 9.06
C LEU A 213 -12.12 10.11 8.69
N GLY A 214 -11.62 11.32 8.96
CA GLY A 214 -10.31 11.85 8.54
C GLY A 214 -9.15 10.85 8.52
N SER A 215 -8.58 10.60 7.35
CA SER A 215 -7.66 9.49 7.07
C SER A 215 -6.57 9.90 6.08
N THR A 216 -5.70 8.96 5.71
CA THR A 216 -4.66 9.19 4.70
C THR A 216 -4.61 8.02 3.71
N ILE A 217 -4.46 8.34 2.43
CA ILE A 217 -4.07 7.39 1.39
C ILE A 217 -2.62 7.63 1.01
N VAL A 218 -1.82 6.57 1.01
CA VAL A 218 -0.46 6.58 0.46
C VAL A 218 -0.42 5.71 -0.79
N LEU A 219 0.00 6.30 -1.89
CA LEU A 219 0.32 5.58 -3.12
C LEU A 219 1.83 5.38 -3.21
N LEU A 220 2.24 4.18 -3.62
CA LEU A 220 3.61 3.83 -3.98
C LEU A 220 3.57 3.10 -5.31
N PHE A 221 4.28 3.59 -6.32
CA PHE A 221 4.19 3.02 -7.67
C PHE A 221 5.48 3.17 -8.45
N GLU A 222 5.84 2.11 -9.17
CA GLU A 222 6.95 2.08 -10.12
C GLU A 222 6.52 2.77 -11.41
N ALA A 223 7.28 3.74 -11.91
CA ALA A 223 7.02 4.38 -13.20
C ALA A 223 8.34 4.67 -13.95
N PRO A 224 8.30 4.92 -15.27
CA PRO A 224 9.46 5.42 -16.01
C PRO A 224 10.12 6.65 -15.37
N LYS A 225 11.45 6.77 -15.49
CA LYS A 225 12.25 7.87 -14.90
C LYS A 225 11.88 9.27 -15.42
N ASN A 226 11.21 9.37 -16.57
CA ASN A 226 10.68 10.64 -17.11
C ASN A 226 9.30 11.01 -16.57
N PHE A 227 8.68 10.19 -15.71
CA PHE A 227 7.43 10.56 -15.06
C PHE A 227 7.58 11.87 -14.28
N THR A 228 6.61 12.77 -14.48
CA THR A 228 6.56 14.09 -13.84
C THR A 228 5.22 14.27 -13.13
N PHE A 229 5.28 14.82 -11.92
CA PHE A 229 4.09 15.18 -11.17
C PHE A 229 3.53 16.52 -11.64
N CYS A 230 2.20 16.60 -11.72
CA CYS A 230 1.47 17.83 -11.97
C CYS A 230 0.77 18.29 -10.68
N LEU A 231 1.53 18.33 -9.57
CA LEU A 231 1.01 18.57 -8.23
C LEU A 231 1.78 19.67 -7.51
N GLN A 232 1.13 20.27 -6.50
CA GLN A 232 1.76 21.19 -5.55
C GLN A 232 1.51 20.73 -4.11
N PRO A 233 2.48 20.88 -3.19
CA PRO A 233 2.26 20.60 -1.78
C PRO A 233 1.11 21.44 -1.21
N GLY A 234 0.17 20.80 -0.53
CA GLY A 234 -1.01 21.45 0.03
C GLY A 234 -2.15 21.69 -0.97
N GLN A 235 -2.00 21.30 -2.24
CA GLN A 235 -3.04 21.35 -3.26
C GLN A 235 -4.25 20.51 -2.86
N ARG A 236 -5.46 21.04 -3.06
CA ARG A 236 -6.70 20.27 -3.00
C ARG A 236 -6.89 19.48 -4.30
N ILE A 237 -7.29 18.23 -4.16
CA ILE A 237 -7.53 17.31 -5.28
C ILE A 237 -8.87 16.61 -5.10
N ARG A 238 -9.43 16.13 -6.21
CA ARG A 238 -10.63 15.28 -6.24
C ARG A 238 -10.35 13.92 -6.84
N VAL A 239 -11.16 12.92 -6.50
CA VAL A 239 -11.15 11.60 -7.12
C VAL A 239 -11.12 11.75 -8.65
N GLY A 240 -10.20 11.04 -9.30
CA GLY A 240 -10.08 11.04 -10.76
C GLY A 240 -9.22 12.16 -11.34
N GLU A 241 -8.82 13.18 -10.58
CA GLU A 241 -7.91 14.21 -11.08
C GLU A 241 -6.50 13.66 -11.40
N GLY A 242 -5.79 14.29 -12.33
CA GLY A 242 -4.45 13.88 -12.72
C GLY A 242 -3.43 14.09 -11.59
N LEU A 243 -2.56 13.10 -11.35
CA LEU A 243 -1.42 13.26 -10.43
C LEU A 243 -0.12 13.61 -11.17
N GLY A 244 -0.03 13.27 -12.45
CA GLY A 244 1.18 13.44 -13.26
C GLY A 244 1.03 12.77 -14.61
N SER A 245 2.08 12.85 -15.40
CA SER A 245 2.16 12.31 -16.75
C SER A 245 3.57 11.79 -17.06
N LEU A 246 3.65 10.95 -18.10
CA LEU A 246 4.90 10.54 -18.75
C LEU A 246 5.34 11.55 -19.81
#